data_AF-A0A972LEE4-F1
#
_entry.id   AF-A0A972LEE4-F1
#
_cell.length_a   1.000
_cell.length_b   1.000
_cell.length_c   1.000
_cell.angle_alpha   90.00
_cell.angle_beta   90.00
_cell.angle_gamma   90.00
#
_symmetry.space_group_name_H-M   'P 1'
#
loop_
_entity.id
_entity.type
_entity.pdbx_description
1 polymer ?
#
loop_
_entity_poly.entity_id
_entity_poly.type
_entity_poly.pdbx_seq_one_letter_code
_entity_poly.pdbx_strand_id
1 'polypeptide(L)' 'MPPGAEGVITVKVNTAGMSGRISKTFDVRTNDPENPSVMLVVYGIVKQKGESNAQ' A
#
# COMPACT_ATOMS: atom_id res chain seq x y z
N MET A 1 -17.85 -4.21 -11.34
CA MET A 1 -17.50 -3.11 -12.26
C MET A 1 -17.85 -3.55 -13.66
N PRO A 2 -18.38 -2.68 -14.55
CA PRO A 2 -18.66 -3.08 -15.92
C PRO A 2 -17.37 -3.38 -16.68
N PRO A 3 -17.40 -4.26 -17.70
CA PRO A 3 -16.24 -4.52 -18.55
C PRO A 3 -15.65 -3.22 -19.13
N GLY A 4 -14.34 -3.04 -19.02
CA GLY A 4 -13.61 -1.88 -19.55
C GLY A 4 -13.63 -0.61 -18.68
N ALA A 5 -14.25 -0.64 -17.49
CA ALA A 5 -14.22 0.50 -16.57
C ALA A 5 -12.97 0.50 -15.67
N GLU A 6 -12.50 1.70 -15.32
CA GLU A 6 -11.46 1.91 -14.34
C GLU A 6 -12.02 2.02 -12.92
N GLY A 7 -11.22 1.66 -11.92
CA GLY A 7 -11.56 1.74 -10.50
C GLY A 7 -10.39 2.27 -9.68
N VAL A 8 -10.70 3.00 -8.59
CA VAL A 8 -9.68 3.54 -7.68
C VAL A 8 -9.73 2.81 -6.34
N ILE A 9 -8.60 2.25 -5.92
CA ILE A 9 -8.42 1.67 -4.59
C ILE A 9 -7.69 2.69 -3.71
N THR A 10 -8.39 3.22 -2.70
CA THR A 10 -7.77 4.13 -1.72
C THR A 10 -7.34 3.35 -0.48
N VAL A 11 -6.05 3.39 -0.17
CA VAL A 11 -5.45 2.73 0.99
C VAL A 11 -4.88 3.76 1.96
N LYS A 12 -5.12 3.55 3.27
CA LYS A 12 -4.54 4.37 4.34
C LYS A 12 -3.62 3.48 5.18
N VAL A 13 -2.35 3.87 5.27
CA VAL A 13 -1.36 3.18 6.11
C VAL A 13 -1.18 4.00 7.38
N ASN A 14 -1.57 3.41 8.53
CA ASN A 14 -1.24 4.00 9.83
C ASN A 14 0.21 3.66 10.17
N THR A 15 1.07 4.69 10.21
CA THR A 15 2.50 4.54 10.49
C THR A 15 2.85 4.76 11.97
N ALA A 16 1.85 4.91 12.85
CA ALA A 16 2.09 5.06 14.29
C ALA A 16 2.88 3.85 14.84
N GLY A 17 3.98 4.12 15.55
CA GLY A 17 4.87 3.09 16.08
C GLY A 17 5.74 2.38 15.03
N MET A 18 5.69 2.80 13.77
CA MET A 18 6.55 2.28 12.70
C MET A 18 7.74 3.22 12.48
N SER A 19 8.90 2.66 12.14
CA SER A 19 10.07 3.44 11.70
C SER A 19 10.94 2.62 10.73
N GLY A 20 11.63 3.32 9.83
CA GLY A 20 12.46 2.67 8.82
C GLY A 20 11.64 2.10 7.67
N ARG A 21 12.19 1.08 6.99
CA ARG A 21 11.58 0.47 5.81
C ARG A 21 10.30 -0.30 6.18
N ILE A 22 9.22 -0.02 5.48
CA ILE A 22 7.95 -0.73 5.59
C ILE A 22 7.56 -1.35 4.24
N SER A 23 6.90 -2.51 4.31
CA SER A 23 6.21 -3.15 3.19
C SER A 23 4.81 -3.54 3.67
N LYS A 24 3.79 -3.19 2.89
CA LYS A 24 2.39 -3.56 3.14
C LYS A 24 1.82 -4.24 1.91
N THR A 25 1.26 -5.42 2.12
CA THR A 25 0.65 -6.23 1.08
C THR A 25 -0.87 -6.11 1.15
N PHE A 26 -1.50 -5.93 0.01
CA PHE A 26 -2.94 -5.93 -0.17
C PHE A 26 -3.30 -7.04 -1.16
N ASP A 27 -4.12 -7.99 -0.71
CA ASP A 27 -4.71 -9.04 -1.56
C ASP A 27 -6.06 -8.53 -2.08
N VAL A 28 -6.11 -8.26 -3.38
CA VAL A 28 -7.32 -7.80 -4.07
C VAL A 28 -7.99 -9.01 -4.71
N ARG A 29 -9.19 -9.36 -4.24
CA ARG A 29 -10.01 -10.41 -4.85
C ARG A 29 -10.95 -9.80 -5.87
N THR A 30 -10.98 -10.39 -7.06
CA THR A 30 -11.78 -9.91 -8.18
C THR A 30 -12.65 -11.03 -8.73
N ASN A 31 -13.58 -10.67 -9.60
CA ASN A 31 -14.36 -11.61 -10.41
C ASN A 31 -13.82 -11.75 -11.84
N ASP A 32 -12.59 -11.29 -12.11
CA ASP A 32 -11.87 -11.59 -13.35
C ASP A 32 -11.42 -13.06 -13.32
N PRO A 33 -11.88 -13.92 -14.25
CA PRO A 33 -11.50 -15.33 -14.27
C PRO A 33 -10.02 -15.56 -14.59
N GLU A 34 -9.36 -14.61 -15.26
CA GLU A 34 -7.92 -14.70 -15.55
C GLU A 34 -7.08 -14.25 -14.35
N ASN A 35 -7.53 -13.21 -13.64
CA ASN A 35 -6.83 -12.62 -12.50
C ASN A 35 -7.72 -12.54 -11.25
N PRO A 36 -8.11 -13.68 -10.65
CA PRO A 36 -9.05 -13.71 -9.52
C PRO A 36 -8.47 -13.15 -8.21
N SER A 37 -7.14 -13.09 -8.12
CA SER A 37 -6.41 -12.43 -7.03
C SER A 37 -5.25 -11.62 -7.60
N VAL A 38 -5.11 -10.39 -7.13
CA VAL A 38 -4.02 -9.48 -7.47
C VAL A 38 -3.34 -9.02 -6.19
N MET A 39 -2.03 -9.23 -6.11
CA MET A 39 -1.23 -8.77 -4.98
C MET A 39 -0.64 -7.39 -5.25
N LEU A 40 -0.99 -6.41 -4.42
CA LEU A 40 -0.40 -5.08 -4.44
C LEU A 40 0.54 -4.92 -3.26
N VAL A 41 1.77 -4.45 -3.50
CA VAL A 41 2.74 -4.20 -2.44
C VAL A 41 3.12 -2.73 -2.41
N VAL A 42 2.94 -2.10 -1.26
CA VAL A 42 3.34 -0.71 -1.00
C VAL A 42 4.58 -0.71 -0.13
N TYR A 43 5.65 -0.12 -0.66
CA TYR A 43 6.90 0.10 0.06
C TYR A 43 7.01 1.56 0.51
N GLY A 44 7.67 1.79 1.64
CA GLY A 44 7.92 3.14 2.13
C GLY A 44 9.02 3.18 3.18
N ILE A 45 9.45 4.38 3.53
CA ILE A 45 10.35 4.64 4.67
C ILE A 45 9.64 5.59 5.62
N VAL A 46 9.37 5.14 6.84
CA VAL A 46 8.76 5.96 7.89
C VAL A 46 9.88 6.65 8.67
N LYS A 47 9.96 7.98 8.54
CA LYS A 47 10.90 8.81 9.31
C LYS A 47 10.36 9.01 10.74
N GLN A 48 11.22 8.85 11.74
CA GLN A 48 10.83 9.22 13.11
C GLN A 48 10.82 10.74 13.24
N LYS A 49 9.78 11.28 13.88
CA LYS A 49 9.73 12.70 14.26
C LYS A 49 10.66 12.91 15.47
N GLY A 50 11.96 13.03 15.19
CA GLY A 50 13.02 13.13 16.19
C GLY A 50 14.44 13.09 15.61
N GLU A 51 14.60 12.71 14.34
CA GLU A 51 15.86 12.88 13.61
C GLU A 51 16.06 14.37 13.29
N SER A 52 16.62 15.13 14.24
CA SER A 52 17.30 16.37 13.88
C SER A 52 18.46 15.98 12.99
N ASN A 53 18.48 16.46 11.74
CA ASN A 53 19.71 16.50 10.97
C ASN A 53 20.68 17.39 11.76
N ALA A 54 21.54 16.79 12.57
CA ALA A 54 22.77 17.44 12.96
C ALA A 54 23.62 17.52 11.68
N GLN A 55 23.87 18.77 11.34
CA GLN A 55 24.65 19.37 10.25
C GLN A 55 25.83 18.53 9.72
#